data_AF-A0A4Q2Y3M2-F1
#
_entry.id   AF-A0A4Q2Y3M2-F1
#
_cell.length_a   1.000
_cell.length_b   1.000
_cell.length_c   1.000
_cell.angle_alpha   90.00
_cell.angle_beta   90.00
_cell.angle_gamma   90.00
#
_symmetry.space_group_name_H-M   'P 1'
#
loop_
_entity.id
_entity.type
_entity.pdbx_description
1 polymer ?
#
loop_
_entity_poly.entity_id
_entity_poly.type
_entity_poly.pdbx_seq_one_letter_code
_entity_poly.pdbx_strand_id
1 'polypeptide(L)'
;MDTIEALRTEWEALQPLSQENDRRLWQKLRLEWNYHSNHIEGNTLTYGETELLLLHGQTHGTHDLREYEEMKAHDVGIEHLKVLAADTSRVIRAGDVRDLNRIILKEPFWKAAQTPDGAATRKEIRPGEYKTHPNNVRTAGGEMFEFAPPSEVEARMHALLEWLTSTLERQSHDLLSTLAKLHHDFVLIHPFDDG
;
A
#
# COMPACT_ATOMS: atom_id res chain seq x y z
N MET A 1 9.86 -22.00 10.54
CA MET A 1 10.69 -21.44 9.45
C MET A 1 10.98 -22.52 8.40
N ASP A 2 11.28 -23.75 8.83
CA ASP A 2 11.61 -24.89 7.95
C ASP A 2 10.60 -25.16 6.82
N THR A 3 9.29 -25.02 7.06
CA THR A 3 8.26 -25.20 6.01
C THR A 3 8.29 -24.11 4.94
N ILE A 4 8.54 -22.85 5.32
CA ILE A 4 8.59 -21.73 4.36
C ILE A 4 9.81 -21.87 3.45
N GLU A 5 10.97 -22.23 4.03
CA GLU A 5 12.19 -22.41 3.25
C GLU A 5 12.08 -23.60 2.28
N ALA A 6 11.43 -24.69 2.71
CA ALA A 6 11.15 -25.83 1.85
C ALA A 6 10.25 -25.45 0.66
N LEU A 7 9.15 -24.73 0.92
CA LEU A 7 8.24 -24.25 -0.12
C LEU A 7 8.91 -23.24 -1.06
N ARG A 8 9.77 -22.38 -0.53
CA ARG A 8 10.58 -21.45 -1.32
C ARG A 8 11.53 -22.21 -2.26
N THR A 9 12.22 -23.22 -1.74
CA THR A 9 13.13 -24.06 -2.54
C THR A 9 12.38 -24.76 -3.68
N GLU A 10 11.18 -25.30 -3.39
CA GLU A 10 10.33 -25.91 -4.40
C GLU A 10 9.89 -24.88 -5.47
N TRP A 11 9.48 -23.68 -5.03
CA TRP A 11 9.11 -22.59 -5.93
C TRP A 11 10.26 -22.17 -6.86
N GLU A 12 11.47 -22.01 -6.32
CA GLU A 12 12.67 -21.63 -7.07
C GLU A 12 13.04 -22.71 -8.11
N ALA A 13 12.89 -23.99 -7.76
CA ALA A 13 13.14 -25.11 -8.66
C ALA A 13 12.14 -25.19 -9.85
N LEU A 14 10.96 -24.56 -9.72
CA LEU A 14 9.94 -24.51 -10.77
C LEU A 14 10.09 -23.32 -11.72
N GLN A 15 11.09 -22.43 -11.50
CA GLN A 15 11.30 -21.26 -12.35
C GLN A 15 12.14 -21.57 -13.61
N PRO A 16 11.89 -20.88 -14.74
CA PRO A 16 10.73 -20.00 -14.98
C PRO A 16 9.45 -20.81 -15.23
N LEU A 17 8.31 -20.29 -14.77
CA LEU A 17 7.01 -20.85 -15.13
C LEU A 17 6.76 -20.75 -16.65
N SER A 18 5.90 -21.62 -17.17
CA SER A 18 5.38 -21.44 -18.53
C SER A 18 4.60 -20.11 -18.62
N GLN A 19 4.61 -19.47 -19.79
CA GLN A 19 3.90 -18.20 -20.00
C GLN A 19 2.41 -18.28 -19.62
N GLU A 20 1.76 -19.42 -19.85
CA GLU A 20 0.38 -19.66 -19.47
C GLU A 20 0.21 -19.67 -17.94
N ASN A 21 1.07 -20.40 -17.22
CA ASN A 21 0.99 -20.52 -15.77
C ASN A 21 1.36 -19.20 -15.08
N ASP A 22 2.37 -18.49 -15.58
CA ASP A 22 2.74 -17.15 -15.10
C ASP A 22 1.57 -16.17 -15.25
N ARG A 23 0.93 -16.12 -16.42
CA ARG A 23 -0.24 -15.28 -16.66
C ARG A 23 -1.40 -15.63 -15.73
N ARG A 24 -1.69 -16.92 -15.53
CA ARG A 24 -2.76 -17.38 -14.65
C ARG A 24 -2.48 -17.03 -13.19
N LEU A 25 -1.24 -17.23 -12.72
CA LEU A 25 -0.83 -16.86 -11.37
C LEU A 25 -0.93 -15.36 -11.16
N TRP A 26 -0.40 -14.55 -12.09
CA TRP A 26 -0.48 -13.09 -12.00
C TRP A 26 -1.92 -12.60 -11.97
N GLN A 27 -2.79 -13.13 -12.83
CA GLN A 27 -4.20 -12.74 -12.86
C GLN A 27 -4.88 -12.98 -11.51
N LYS A 28 -4.60 -14.12 -10.86
CA LYS A 28 -5.14 -14.45 -9.53
C LYS A 28 -4.57 -13.52 -8.45
N LEU A 29 -3.25 -13.35 -8.40
CA LEU A 29 -2.58 -12.52 -7.40
C LEU A 29 -3.02 -11.05 -7.50
N ARG A 30 -3.07 -10.49 -8.72
CA ARG A 30 -3.53 -9.12 -8.98
C ARG A 30 -4.96 -8.92 -8.49
N LEU A 31 -5.87 -9.86 -8.77
CA LEU A 31 -7.26 -9.78 -8.34
C LEU A 31 -7.37 -9.84 -6.81
N GLU A 32 -6.74 -10.82 -6.17
CA GLU A 32 -6.79 -10.99 -4.72
C GLU A 32 -6.13 -9.83 -3.97
N TRP A 33 -5.02 -9.30 -4.49
CA TRP A 33 -4.34 -8.15 -3.90
C TRP A 33 -5.22 -6.90 -3.95
N ASN A 34 -5.79 -6.57 -5.11
CA ASN A 34 -6.73 -5.46 -5.23
C ASN A 34 -7.93 -5.61 -4.30
N TYR A 35 -8.58 -6.78 -4.31
CA TYR A 35 -9.74 -7.04 -3.47
C TYR A 35 -9.39 -6.88 -1.98
N HIS A 36 -8.43 -7.66 -1.47
CA HIS A 36 -8.17 -7.71 -0.03
C HIS A 36 -7.59 -6.41 0.53
N SER A 37 -6.69 -5.75 -0.21
CA SER A 37 -6.08 -4.50 0.28
C SER A 37 -7.11 -3.39 0.42
N ASN A 38 -7.99 -3.21 -0.58
CA ASN A 38 -9.04 -2.19 -0.51
C ASN A 38 -10.13 -2.55 0.51
N HIS A 39 -10.45 -3.85 0.68
CA HIS A 39 -11.47 -4.28 1.65
C HIS A 39 -11.06 -4.02 3.10
N ILE A 40 -9.76 -4.13 3.42
CA ILE A 40 -9.24 -3.79 4.76
C ILE A 40 -9.49 -2.30 5.09
N GLU A 41 -9.42 -1.43 4.10
CA GLU A 41 -9.69 0.02 4.22
C GLU A 41 -11.19 0.37 4.11
N GLY A 42 -12.06 -0.63 3.95
CA GLY A 42 -13.52 -0.47 3.98
C GLY A 42 -14.21 -0.37 2.62
N ASN A 43 -13.51 -0.61 1.50
CA ASN A 43 -14.15 -0.76 0.20
C ASN A 43 -15.11 -1.95 0.21
N THR A 44 -16.33 -1.76 -0.28
CA THR A 44 -17.45 -2.71 -0.14
C THR A 44 -17.71 -3.56 -1.37
N LEU A 45 -16.94 -3.39 -2.46
CA LEU A 45 -17.06 -4.25 -3.64
C LEU A 45 -16.84 -5.70 -3.25
N THR A 46 -17.74 -6.58 -3.69
CA THR A 46 -17.56 -8.02 -3.51
C THR A 46 -16.42 -8.53 -4.39
N TYR A 47 -15.97 -9.76 -4.12
CA TYR A 47 -14.93 -10.41 -4.94
C TYR A 47 -15.36 -10.50 -6.42
N GLY A 48 -16.62 -10.86 -6.68
CA GLY A 48 -17.16 -10.96 -8.04
C GLY A 48 -17.30 -9.60 -8.73
N GLU A 49 -17.67 -8.55 -8.00
CA GLU A 49 -17.71 -7.19 -8.55
C GLU A 49 -16.31 -6.65 -8.85
N THR A 50 -15.34 -6.95 -7.99
CA THR A 50 -13.92 -6.62 -8.24
C THR A 50 -13.38 -7.35 -9.46
N GLU A 51 -13.70 -8.63 -9.63
CA GLU A 51 -13.34 -9.40 -10.81
C GLU A 51 -13.96 -8.80 -12.09
N LEU A 52 -15.27 -8.52 -12.05
CA LEU A 52 -15.99 -7.91 -13.15
C LEU A 52 -15.39 -6.54 -13.55
N LEU A 53 -15.01 -5.74 -12.56
CA LEU A 53 -14.38 -4.45 -12.76
C LEU A 53 -13.02 -4.57 -13.44
N LEU A 54 -12.13 -5.40 -12.88
CA LEU A 54 -10.71 -5.44 -13.27
C LEU A 54 -10.41 -6.30 -14.49
N LEU A 55 -11.25 -7.31 -14.78
CA LEU A 55 -11.07 -8.21 -15.92
C LEU A 55 -11.97 -7.87 -17.11
N HIS A 56 -13.16 -7.32 -16.85
CA HIS A 56 -14.15 -7.06 -17.90
C HIS A 56 -14.49 -5.58 -18.08
N GLY A 57 -14.01 -4.70 -17.19
CA GLY A 57 -14.29 -3.26 -17.26
C GLY A 57 -15.76 -2.92 -17.02
N GLN A 58 -16.50 -3.82 -16.36
CA GLN A 58 -17.94 -3.72 -16.12
C GLN A 58 -18.22 -3.55 -14.63
N THR A 59 -19.38 -3.00 -14.30
CA THR A 59 -19.82 -2.80 -12.91
C THR A 59 -21.17 -3.47 -12.69
N HIS A 60 -21.39 -3.93 -11.45
CA HIS A 60 -22.66 -4.42 -10.95
C HIS A 60 -22.87 -3.88 -9.53
N GLY A 61 -24.11 -3.86 -9.05
CA GLY A 61 -24.44 -3.39 -7.71
C GLY A 61 -24.63 -1.87 -7.59
N THR A 62 -24.69 -1.39 -6.35
CA THR A 62 -24.82 0.04 -6.01
C THR A 62 -23.76 0.39 -4.96
N HIS A 63 -22.70 1.05 -5.42
CA HIS A 63 -21.55 1.48 -4.62
C HIS A 63 -21.25 2.94 -4.92
N ASP A 64 -20.45 3.58 -4.07
CA ASP A 64 -19.93 4.90 -4.40
C ASP A 64 -19.04 4.78 -5.65
N LEU A 65 -19.12 5.77 -6.56
CA LEU A 65 -18.22 5.84 -7.71
C LEU A 65 -16.75 5.78 -7.26
N ARG A 66 -16.46 6.41 -6.12
CA ARG A 66 -15.14 6.43 -5.51
C ARG A 66 -14.60 5.03 -5.23
N GLU A 67 -15.42 4.07 -4.80
CA GLU A 67 -14.96 2.71 -4.51
C GLU A 67 -14.48 1.98 -5.77
N TYR A 68 -15.14 2.19 -6.91
CA TYR A 68 -14.69 1.65 -8.19
C TYR A 68 -13.42 2.35 -8.68
N GLU A 69 -13.29 3.65 -8.43
CA GLU A 69 -12.11 4.43 -8.83
C GLU A 69 -10.89 4.07 -8.00
N GLU A 70 -11.03 3.91 -6.69
CA GLU A 70 -9.96 3.45 -5.78
C GLU A 70 -9.49 2.05 -6.18
N MET A 71 -10.41 1.13 -6.49
CA MET A 71 -10.06 -0.23 -6.94
C MET A 71 -9.26 -0.20 -8.25
N LYS A 72 -9.64 0.64 -9.22
CA LYS A 72 -8.87 0.79 -10.48
C LYS A 72 -7.54 1.51 -10.25
N ALA A 73 -7.49 2.49 -9.38
CA ALA A 73 -6.29 3.25 -9.08
C ALA A 73 -5.25 2.39 -8.35
N HIS A 74 -5.69 1.58 -7.38
CA HIS A 74 -4.86 0.59 -6.71
C HIS A 74 -4.28 -0.42 -7.70
N ASP A 75 -5.08 -0.86 -8.68
CA ASP A 75 -4.63 -1.77 -9.72
C ASP A 75 -3.51 -1.18 -10.61
N VAL A 76 -3.63 0.09 -10.98
CA VAL A 76 -2.55 0.84 -11.64
C VAL A 76 -1.32 0.95 -10.74
N GLY A 77 -1.53 1.12 -9.43
CA GLY A 77 -0.45 1.11 -8.43
C GLY A 77 0.31 -0.21 -8.38
N ILE A 78 -0.39 -1.35 -8.43
CA ILE A 78 0.24 -2.68 -8.47
C ILE A 78 1.09 -2.85 -9.73
N GLU A 79 0.57 -2.48 -10.91
CA GLU A 79 1.33 -2.58 -12.16
C GLU A 79 2.53 -1.62 -12.17
N HIS A 80 2.39 -0.42 -11.61
CA HIS A 80 3.52 0.49 -11.43
C HIS A 80 4.59 -0.10 -10.50
N LEU A 81 4.20 -0.67 -9.36
CA LEU A 81 5.11 -1.33 -8.42
C LEU A 81 5.82 -2.52 -9.08
N LYS A 82 5.13 -3.31 -9.90
CA LYS A 82 5.72 -4.42 -10.64
C LYS A 82 6.82 -3.93 -11.61
N VAL A 83 6.60 -2.81 -12.29
CA VAL A 83 7.63 -2.18 -13.14
C VAL A 83 8.81 -1.70 -12.30
N LEU A 84 8.58 -1.06 -11.14
CA LEU A 84 9.64 -0.63 -10.23
C LEU A 84 10.47 -1.82 -9.72
N ALA A 85 9.81 -2.92 -9.32
CA ALA A 85 10.46 -4.11 -8.77
C ALA A 85 11.26 -4.89 -9.82
N ALA A 86 10.92 -4.77 -11.11
CA ALA A 86 11.66 -5.41 -12.20
C ALA A 86 13.04 -4.76 -12.45
N ASP A 87 13.24 -3.51 -12.03
CA ASP A 87 14.52 -2.81 -12.11
C ASP A 87 15.38 -3.11 -10.87
N THR A 88 16.15 -4.19 -10.94
CA THR A 88 17.03 -4.64 -9.84
C THR A 88 18.20 -3.70 -9.53
N SER A 89 18.42 -2.68 -10.37
CA SER A 89 19.44 -1.65 -10.13
C SER A 89 18.93 -0.45 -9.34
N ARG A 90 17.60 -0.35 -9.17
CA ARG A 90 16.96 0.80 -8.54
C ARG A 90 16.93 0.66 -7.02
N VAL A 91 17.29 1.75 -6.35
CA VAL A 91 17.03 1.95 -4.92
C VAL A 91 15.70 2.68 -4.76
N ILE A 92 14.83 2.18 -3.87
CA ILE A 92 13.55 2.82 -3.54
C ILE A 92 13.82 4.14 -2.82
N ARG A 93 13.22 5.22 -3.33
CA ARG A 93 13.36 6.58 -2.80
C ARG A 93 12.02 7.12 -2.31
N ALA A 94 12.07 8.21 -1.55
CA ALA A 94 10.88 8.89 -1.05
C ALA A 94 9.93 9.31 -2.19
N GLY A 95 10.49 9.67 -3.35
CA GLY A 95 9.72 9.96 -4.56
C GLY A 95 8.86 8.77 -5.02
N ASP A 96 9.41 7.55 -5.02
CA ASP A 96 8.68 6.35 -5.44
C ASP A 96 7.47 6.08 -4.52
N VAL A 97 7.66 6.27 -3.21
CA VAL A 97 6.59 6.10 -2.22
C VAL A 97 5.51 7.16 -2.37
N ARG A 98 5.90 8.42 -2.62
CA ARG A 98 4.96 9.53 -2.90
C ARG A 98 4.21 9.32 -4.21
N ASP A 99 4.88 8.83 -5.24
CA ASP A 99 4.26 8.52 -6.53
C ASP A 99 3.25 7.38 -6.39
N LEU A 100 3.57 6.33 -5.62
CA LEU A 100 2.62 5.25 -5.33
C LEU A 100 1.36 5.76 -4.61
N ASN A 101 1.52 6.57 -3.56
CA ASN A 101 0.38 7.20 -2.87
C ASN A 101 -0.43 8.10 -3.82
N ARG A 102 0.25 8.86 -4.70
CA ARG A 102 -0.42 9.66 -5.73
C ARG A 102 -1.24 8.82 -6.68
N ILE A 103 -0.71 7.69 -7.14
CA ILE A 103 -1.38 6.80 -8.09
C ILE A 103 -2.65 6.21 -7.46
N ILE A 104 -2.55 5.65 -6.25
CA ILE A 104 -3.68 4.95 -5.62
C ILE A 104 -4.81 5.90 -5.19
N LEU A 105 -4.50 7.15 -4.83
CA LEU A 105 -5.51 8.14 -4.46
C LEU A 105 -5.99 9.02 -5.63
N LYS A 106 -5.26 9.01 -6.76
CA LYS A 106 -5.57 9.66 -8.04
C LYS A 106 -5.65 11.20 -8.01
N GLU A 107 -6.55 11.78 -7.24
CA GLU A 107 -6.80 13.23 -7.19
C GLU A 107 -7.17 13.74 -5.79
N PRO A 108 -7.02 15.05 -5.49
CA PRO A 108 -7.40 15.59 -4.20
C PRO A 108 -8.88 15.44 -3.89
N PHE A 109 -9.20 15.11 -2.63
CA PHE A 109 -10.59 15.01 -2.16
C PHE A 109 -10.71 15.50 -0.72
N TRP A 110 -11.95 15.75 -0.28
CA TRP A 110 -12.23 16.21 1.07
C TRP A 110 -12.69 15.04 1.96
N LYS A 111 -12.05 14.88 3.12
CA LYS A 111 -12.43 13.90 4.14
C LYS A 111 -12.95 14.63 5.38
N ALA A 112 -13.95 14.04 6.04
CA ALA A 112 -14.43 14.54 7.32
C ALA A 112 -13.30 14.49 8.36
N ALA A 113 -13.19 15.52 9.19
CA ALA A 113 -12.18 15.64 10.22
C ALA A 113 -12.76 16.32 11.46
N GLN A 114 -11.99 16.35 12.54
CA GLN A 114 -12.34 17.03 13.78
C GLN A 114 -11.23 18.00 14.18
N THR A 115 -11.62 19.17 14.68
CA THR A 115 -10.70 20.09 15.34
C THR A 115 -10.26 19.53 16.71
N PRO A 116 -9.21 20.07 17.36
CA PRO A 116 -8.77 19.61 18.68
C PRO A 116 -9.86 19.69 19.77
N ASP A 117 -10.79 20.65 19.66
CA ASP A 117 -11.98 20.81 20.52
C ASP A 117 -13.17 19.92 20.10
N GLY A 118 -13.01 19.08 19.07
CA GLY A 118 -13.99 18.08 18.64
C GLY A 118 -15.05 18.59 17.67
N ALA A 119 -14.95 19.83 17.19
CA ALA A 119 -15.87 20.36 16.21
C ALA A 119 -15.66 19.70 14.83
N ALA A 120 -16.77 19.40 14.14
CA ALA A 120 -16.72 18.83 12.80
C ALA A 120 -16.10 19.83 11.81
N THR A 121 -15.14 19.35 11.03
CA THR A 121 -14.51 20.09 9.94
C THR A 121 -14.23 19.13 8.79
N ARG A 122 -13.52 19.61 7.76
CA ARG A 122 -13.03 18.77 6.66
C ARG A 122 -11.57 19.10 6.37
N LYS A 123 -10.83 18.09 5.95
CA LYS A 123 -9.45 18.20 5.51
C LYS A 123 -9.36 17.79 4.06
N GLU A 124 -8.62 18.55 3.27
CA GLU A 124 -8.29 18.16 1.90
C GLU A 124 -7.13 17.19 1.94
N ILE A 125 -7.32 16.02 1.35
CA ILE A 125 -6.28 15.01 1.15
C ILE A 125 -5.57 15.33 -0.15
N ARG A 126 -4.23 15.41 -0.11
CA ARG A 126 -3.40 15.74 -1.26
C ARG A 126 -2.51 14.55 -1.63
N PRO A 127 -2.86 13.80 -2.70
CA PRO A 127 -2.13 12.59 -3.08
C PRO A 127 -0.64 12.82 -3.33
N GLY A 128 0.20 11.99 -2.69
CA GLY A 128 1.65 12.04 -2.79
C GLY A 128 2.33 13.13 -1.97
N GLU A 129 1.58 13.91 -1.19
CA GLU A 129 2.13 14.89 -0.25
C GLU A 129 2.15 14.33 1.18
N TYR A 130 3.25 14.53 1.90
CA TYR A 130 3.28 14.19 3.32
C TYR A 130 2.32 15.07 4.11
N LYS A 131 1.75 14.49 5.18
CA LYS A 131 0.80 15.18 6.05
C LYS A 131 1.41 16.47 6.60
N THR A 132 0.62 17.53 6.56
CA THR A 132 0.96 18.86 7.13
C THR A 132 0.35 19.07 8.51
N HIS A 133 -0.58 18.20 8.91
CA HIS A 133 -1.26 18.21 10.20
C HIS A 133 -1.26 16.79 10.77
N PRO A 134 -1.34 16.60 12.10
CA PRO A 134 -1.44 15.27 12.70
C PRO A 134 -2.63 14.46 12.14
N ASN A 135 -2.43 13.15 11.98
CA ASN A 135 -3.43 12.17 11.54
C ASN A 135 -3.62 11.07 12.59
N ASN A 136 -3.50 11.43 13.86
CA ASN A 136 -3.64 10.53 15.00
C ASN A 136 -5.07 9.97 15.09
N VAL A 137 -5.20 8.73 15.54
CA VAL A 137 -6.50 8.05 15.64
C VAL A 137 -6.88 7.78 17.09
N ARG A 138 -8.18 7.75 17.37
CA ARG A 138 -8.69 7.23 18.65
C ARG A 138 -8.81 5.71 18.53
N THR A 139 -8.21 4.99 19.45
CA THR A 139 -8.34 3.53 19.53
C THR A 139 -9.73 3.15 20.04
N ALA A 140 -10.09 1.86 19.93
CA ALA A 140 -11.33 1.35 20.53
C ALA A 140 -11.42 1.57 22.05
N GLY A 141 -10.27 1.70 22.74
CA GLY A 141 -10.20 2.04 24.16
C GLY A 141 -10.39 3.53 24.47
N GLY A 142 -10.53 4.38 23.45
CA GLY A 142 -10.69 5.83 23.59
C GLY A 142 -9.37 6.61 23.73
N GLU A 143 -8.23 5.92 23.81
CA GLU A 143 -6.91 6.53 23.85
C GLU A 143 -6.52 7.08 22.48
N MET A 144 -5.75 8.17 22.45
CA MET A 144 -5.15 8.68 21.22
C MET A 144 -3.89 7.87 20.90
N PHE A 145 -3.86 7.26 19.72
CA PHE A 145 -2.66 6.70 19.14
C PHE A 145 -1.96 7.76 18.29
N GLU A 146 -0.72 8.09 18.65
CA GLU A 146 0.04 9.14 17.97
C GLU A 146 1.03 8.55 16.97
N PHE A 147 0.91 8.99 15.72
CA PHE A 147 1.90 8.71 14.68
C PHE A 147 3.01 9.76 14.69
N ALA A 148 3.99 9.64 13.79
CA ALA A 148 5.02 10.68 13.65
C ALA A 148 4.39 12.08 13.44
N PRO A 149 4.84 13.13 14.13
CA PRO A 149 4.35 14.47 13.89
C PRO A 149 4.79 14.96 12.50
N PRO A 150 4.02 15.85 11.83
CA PRO A 150 4.32 16.34 10.48
C PRO A 150 5.77 16.82 10.28
N SER A 151 6.32 17.52 11.28
CA SER A 151 7.69 18.05 11.27
C SER A 151 8.79 16.98 11.22
N GLU A 152 8.48 15.74 11.58
CA GLU A 152 9.44 14.63 11.62
C GLU A 152 9.26 13.62 10.49
N VAL A 153 8.15 13.69 9.73
CA VAL A 153 7.83 12.69 8.69
C VAL A 153 8.95 12.58 7.67
N GLU A 154 9.46 13.69 7.17
CA GLU A 154 10.50 13.69 6.14
C GLU A 154 11.79 13.03 6.63
N ALA A 155 12.26 13.41 7.82
CA ALA A 155 13.45 12.83 8.42
C ALA A 155 13.29 11.33 8.71
N ARG A 156 12.12 10.91 9.22
CA ARG A 156 11.82 9.50 9.53
C ARG A 156 11.68 8.64 8.27
N MET A 157 11.04 9.16 7.22
CA MET A 157 10.96 8.47 5.93
C MET A 157 12.34 8.32 5.28
N HIS A 158 13.17 9.37 5.36
CA HIS A 158 14.56 9.29 4.89
C HIS A 158 15.34 8.19 5.64
N ALA A 159 15.28 8.20 6.98
CA ALA A 159 15.94 7.20 7.81
C ALA A 159 15.42 5.78 7.54
N LEU A 160 14.11 5.60 7.33
CA LEU A 160 13.51 4.29 7.01
C LEU A 160 14.03 3.75 5.67
N LEU A 161 14.11 4.59 4.64
CA LEU A 161 14.58 4.18 3.32
C LEU A 161 16.10 3.93 3.28
N GLU A 162 16.87 4.72 4.03
CA GLU A 162 18.30 4.48 4.23
C GLU A 162 18.54 3.15 4.97
N TRP A 163 17.78 2.90 6.04
CA TRP A 163 17.80 1.62 6.75
C TRP A 163 17.47 0.45 5.82
N LEU A 164 16.41 0.57 5.01
CA LEU A 164 16.01 -0.47 4.06
C LEU A 164 17.13 -0.76 3.06
N THR A 165 17.68 0.30 2.45
CA THR A 165 18.78 0.18 1.47
C THR A 165 19.99 -0.51 2.09
N SER A 166 20.45 -0.02 3.25
CA SER A 166 21.61 -0.61 3.95
C SER A 166 21.37 -2.04 4.45
N THR A 167 20.11 -2.46 4.63
CA THR A 167 19.75 -3.82 5.02
C THR A 167 19.78 -4.77 3.83
N LEU A 168 19.25 -4.33 2.68
CA LEU A 168 19.23 -5.12 1.44
C LEU A 168 20.62 -5.32 0.84
N GLU A 169 21.56 -4.39 1.06
CA GLU A 169 22.96 -4.51 0.62
C GLU A 169 23.78 -5.54 1.43
N ARG A 170 23.26 -6.03 2.57
CA ARG A 170 23.96 -7.03 3.39
C ARG A 170 23.89 -8.40 2.74
N GLN A 171 25.02 -9.14 2.78
CA GLN A 171 25.13 -10.50 2.23
C GLN A 171 24.15 -11.49 2.84
N SER A 172 23.74 -11.29 4.10
CA SER A 172 22.68 -12.05 4.74
C SER A 172 21.73 -11.10 5.46
N HIS A 173 20.45 -11.17 5.10
CA HIS A 173 19.37 -10.51 5.80
C HIS A 173 18.18 -11.45 5.91
N ASP A 174 17.49 -11.41 7.04
CA ASP A 174 16.21 -12.10 7.19
C ASP A 174 15.14 -11.27 6.46
N LEU A 175 14.77 -11.71 5.26
CA LEU A 175 13.82 -11.01 4.40
C LEU A 175 12.46 -10.85 5.08
N LEU A 176 11.96 -11.88 5.79
CA LEU A 176 10.64 -11.84 6.41
C LEU A 176 10.60 -10.81 7.54
N SER A 177 11.59 -10.83 8.42
CA SER A 177 11.71 -9.84 9.49
C SER A 177 11.94 -8.43 8.94
N THR A 178 12.68 -8.30 7.85
CA THR A 178 12.92 -7.01 7.18
C THR A 178 11.62 -6.43 6.62
N LEU A 179 10.81 -7.24 5.91
CA LEU A 179 9.53 -6.81 5.35
C LEU A 179 8.51 -6.47 6.45
N ALA A 180 8.44 -7.28 7.51
CA ALA A 180 7.55 -7.02 8.65
C ALA A 180 7.92 -5.71 9.36
N LYS A 181 9.22 -5.47 9.59
CA LYS A 181 9.71 -4.23 10.18
C LYS A 181 9.49 -3.03 9.27
N LEU A 182 9.72 -3.16 7.96
CA LEU A 182 9.46 -2.09 6.99
C LEU A 182 8.00 -1.65 7.04
N HIS A 183 7.07 -2.61 6.98
CA HIS A 183 5.64 -2.34 7.04
C HIS A 183 5.26 -1.68 8.39
N HIS A 184 5.68 -2.27 9.51
CA HIS A 184 5.42 -1.74 10.84
C HIS A 184 5.90 -0.29 11.00
N ASP A 185 7.16 -0.01 10.65
CA ASP A 185 7.73 1.32 10.82
C ASP A 185 7.10 2.34 9.87
N PHE A 186 6.79 1.95 8.63
CA PHE A 186 6.07 2.81 7.70
C PHE A 186 4.69 3.20 8.24
N VAL A 187 3.94 2.23 8.78
CA VAL A 187 2.63 2.47 9.40
C VAL A 187 2.75 3.36 10.64
N LEU A 188 3.79 3.23 11.46
CA LEU A 188 4.02 4.11 12.61
C LEU A 188 4.40 5.55 12.22
N ILE A 189 5.10 5.73 11.11
CA ILE A 189 5.34 7.07 10.55
C ILE A 189 4.00 7.66 10.06
N HIS A 190 3.19 6.84 9.41
CA HIS A 190 1.92 7.19 8.78
C HIS A 190 2.04 8.50 7.98
N PRO A 191 2.87 8.52 6.92
CA PRO A 191 3.39 9.75 6.33
C PRO A 191 2.36 10.56 5.55
N PHE A 192 1.30 9.93 5.04
CA PHE A 192 0.25 10.54 4.23
C PHE A 192 -1.04 10.75 5.03
N ASP A 193 -1.93 11.61 4.52
CA ASP A 193 -3.23 11.86 5.14
C ASP A 193 -4.27 10.76 4.85
N ASP A 194 -4.06 9.97 3.79
CA ASP A 194 -4.82 8.79 3.41
C ASP A 194 -3.93 7.89 2.55
N GLY A 195 -4.33 6.62 2.36
CA GLY A 195 -3.60 5.63 1.54
C GLY A 195 -2.49 4.92 2.29
#